data_AF-A0A6J4TGU6-F1
#
_entry.id   AF-A0A6J4TGU6-F1
#
_cell.length_a   1.000
_cell.length_b   1.000
_cell.length_c   1.000
_cell.angle_alpha   90.00
_cell.angle_beta   90.00
_cell.angle_gamma   90.00
#
_symmetry.space_group_name_H-M   'P 1'
#
loop_
_entity.id
_entity.type
_entity.pdbx_description
1 polymer ?
#
loop_
_entity_poly.entity_id
_entity_poly.type
_entity_poly.pdbx_seq_one_letter_code
_entity_poly.pdbx_strand_id
1 'polypeptide(L)'
;SQTKTRQKYRNVHREPRIALSIVDPENPYRYLEVRGEVTRIEEDPENDFINAMAKKYMGVDVYPMHQPGDERVVLYVRPRHTTQMGA
;
A
#
# COMPACT_ATOMS: atom_id res chain seq x y z
N SER A 1 3.22 -3.83 0.11
CA SER A 1 4.51 -3.89 0.83
C SER A 1 5.37 -2.69 0.46
N GLN A 2 6.11 -2.13 1.41
CA GLN A 2 7.13 -1.08 1.23
C GLN A 2 8.49 -1.61 1.69
N THR A 3 9.59 -0.96 1.28
CA THR A 3 10.93 -1.26 1.80
C THR A 3 11.42 -0.15 2.73
N LYS A 4 12.18 -0.50 3.77
CA LYS A 4 12.62 0.45 4.82
C LYS A 4 13.54 1.57 4.31
N THR A 5 14.26 1.32 3.22
CA THR A 5 15.22 2.28 2.64
C THR A 5 14.56 3.45 1.91
N ARG A 6 13.27 3.35 1.58
CA ARG A 6 12.58 4.35 0.74
C ARG A 6 12.12 5.57 1.52
N GLN A 7 12.09 6.72 0.84
CA GLN A 7 11.57 7.97 1.42
C GLN A 7 10.11 7.84 1.89
N LYS A 8 9.29 7.04 1.21
CA LYS A 8 7.90 6.78 1.61
C LYS A 8 7.81 6.18 3.02
N TYR A 9 8.71 5.25 3.37
CA TYR A 9 8.78 4.66 4.71
C TYR A 9 9.15 5.72 5.77
N ARG A 10 10.17 6.54 5.48
CA ARG A 10 10.58 7.65 6.36
C ARG A 10 9.46 8.69 6.56
N ASN A 11 8.71 9.00 5.50
CA ASN A 11 7.59 9.94 5.57
C ASN A 11 6.50 9.46 6.53
N VAL A 12 6.10 8.18 6.42
CA VAL A 12 5.07 7.58 7.28
C VAL A 12 5.51 7.51 8.74
N HIS A 13 6.79 7.28 9.02
CA HIS A 13 7.33 7.32 10.38
C HIS A 13 7.26 8.71 11.01
N ARG A 14 7.50 9.75 10.21
CA ARG A 14 7.43 11.15 10.66
C ARG A 14 6.00 11.65 10.78
N GLU A 15 5.14 11.25 9.86
CA GLU A 15 3.74 11.67 9.76
C GLU A 15 2.89 10.47 9.32
N PRO A 16 2.13 9.85 10.24
CA PRO A 16 1.37 8.64 9.94
C PRO A 16 0.08 8.91 9.16
N ARG A 17 -0.38 10.17 9.05
CA ARG A 17 -1.59 10.50 8.30
C ARG A 17 -1.33 10.40 6.80
N ILE A 18 -2.16 9.64 6.11
CA ILE A 18 -2.06 9.43 4.66
C ILE A 18 -3.42 9.61 3.98
N ALA A 19 -3.38 9.79 2.67
CA ALA A 19 -4.54 9.71 1.81
C ALA A 19 -4.29 8.69 0.68
N LEU A 20 -5.33 7.94 0.34
CA LEU A 20 -5.38 7.03 -0.81
C LEU A 20 -6.43 7.59 -1.79
N SER A 21 -6.10 7.59 -3.08
CA SER A 21 -7.03 7.93 -4.15
C SER A 21 -7.16 6.72 -5.07
N ILE A 22 -8.39 6.30 -5.32
CA ILE A 22 -8.74 5.13 -6.13
C ILE A 22 -9.76 5.60 -7.15
N VAL A 23 -9.41 5.52 -8.43
CA VAL A 23 -10.29 5.91 -9.54
C VAL A 23 -10.68 4.65 -10.29
N ASP A 24 -11.95 4.56 -10.71
CA ASP A 24 -12.41 3.50 -11.59
C ASP A 24 -11.77 3.64 -12.98
N PRO A 25 -11.06 2.61 -13.49
CA PRO A 25 -10.45 2.66 -14.80
C PRO A 25 -11.46 2.79 -15.96
N GLU A 26 -12.72 2.40 -15.77
CA GLU A 26 -13.77 2.46 -16.81
C GLU A 26 -14.60 3.75 -16.75
N ASN A 27 -14.62 4.43 -15.59
CA ASN A 27 -15.37 5.67 -15.39
C ASN A 27 -14.60 6.66 -14.50
N PRO A 28 -13.89 7.66 -15.07
CA PRO A 28 -13.11 8.63 -14.31
C PRO A 28 -13.91 9.50 -13.33
N TYR A 29 -15.24 9.58 -13.49
CA TYR A 29 -16.12 10.29 -12.55
C TYR A 29 -16.49 9.45 -11.33
N ARG A 30 -16.19 8.15 -11.34
CA ARG A 30 -16.36 7.23 -10.23
C ARG A 30 -15.05 7.05 -9.48
N TYR A 31 -14.99 7.54 -8.24
CA TYR A 31 -13.78 7.47 -7.42
C TYR A 31 -14.08 7.30 -5.93
N LEU A 32 -13.05 6.86 -5.21
CA LEU A 32 -12.99 6.79 -3.75
C LEU A 32 -11.68 7.39 -3.26
N GLU A 33 -11.79 8.37 -2.38
CA GLU A 33 -10.70 8.88 -1.56
C GLU A 33 -10.82 8.35 -0.13
N VAL A 34 -9.72 7.91 0.45
CA VAL A 34 -9.66 7.45 1.84
C VAL A 34 -8.57 8.22 2.56
N ARG A 35 -8.95 8.98 3.60
CA ARG A 35 -8.02 9.60 4.54
C ARG A 35 -7.94 8.74 5.79
N GLY A 36 -6.73 8.49 6.25
CA GLY A 36 -6.51 7.62 7.40
C GLY A 36 -5.15 7.84 8.04
N GLU A 37 -4.79 6.93 8.93
CA GLU A 37 -3.48 6.93 9.59
C GLU A 37 -2.88 5.52 9.57
N VAL A 38 -1.56 5.44 9.45
CA VAL A 38 -0.84 4.18 9.66
C VAL A 38 -0.79 3.92 11.15
N THR A 39 -1.45 2.84 11.58
CA THR A 39 -1.59 2.46 13.00
C THR A 39 -0.64 1.35 13.42
N ARG A 40 -0.13 0.59 12.44
CA ARG A 40 0.78 -0.53 12.67
C ARG A 40 1.66 -0.73 11.43
N ILE A 41 2.91 -1.10 11.67
CA ILE A 41 3.88 -1.49 10.66
C ILE A 41 4.41 -2.86 11.09
N GLU A 42 4.33 -3.86 10.21
CA GLU A 42 4.83 -5.20 10.48
C GLU A 42 5.92 -5.57 9.50
N GLU A 43 6.92 -6.30 9.99
CA GLU A 43 7.97 -6.90 9.17
C GLU A 43 7.38 -8.00 8.28
N ASP A 44 7.90 -8.14 7.06
CA ASP A 44 7.51 -9.15 6.07
C ASP A 44 8.76 -9.89 5.56
N PRO A 45 9.51 -10.60 6.44
CA PRO A 45 10.81 -11.18 6.12
C PRO A 45 10.71 -12.28 5.05
N GLU A 46 9.61 -13.02 5.03
CA GLU A 46 9.35 -14.09 4.06
C GLU A 46 8.72 -13.58 2.76
N ASN A 47 8.49 -12.27 2.63
CA ASN A 47 7.85 -11.64 1.47
C ASN A 47 6.42 -12.13 1.18
N ASP A 48 5.74 -12.75 2.15
CA ASP A 48 4.39 -13.32 2.00
C ASP A 48 3.40 -12.29 1.46
N PHE A 49 3.43 -11.07 2.01
CA PHE A 49 2.48 -10.05 1.61
C PHE A 49 2.73 -9.54 0.19
N ILE A 50 3.99 -9.31 -0.19
CA ILE A 50 4.28 -8.86 -1.57
C ILE A 50 4.02 -9.97 -2.59
N ASN A 51 4.25 -11.23 -2.25
CA ASN A 51 3.94 -12.39 -3.09
C ASN A 51 2.43 -12.52 -3.30
N ALA A 52 1.62 -12.34 -2.24
CA ALA A 52 0.17 -12.30 -2.37
C ALA A 52 -0.31 -11.14 -3.28
N MET A 53 0.33 -9.96 -3.21
CA MET A 53 0.04 -8.84 -4.12
C MET A 53 0.47 -9.14 -5.56
N ALA A 54 1.62 -9.80 -5.75
CA ALA A 54 2.10 -10.21 -7.07
C ALA A 54 1.12 -11.20 -7.72
N LYS A 55 0.60 -12.16 -6.96
CA LYS A 55 -0.41 -13.09 -7.45
C LYS A 55 -1.69 -12.35 -7.85
N LYS A 56 -2.16 -11.45 -6.99
CA LYS A 56 -3.40 -10.69 -7.21
C LYS A 56 -3.34 -9.77 -8.42
N TYR A 57 -2.23 -9.07 -8.64
CA TYR A 57 -2.15 -7.98 -9.62
C TYR A 57 -1.31 -8.31 -10.86
N MET A 58 -0.45 -9.32 -10.80
CA MET A 58 0.45 -9.71 -11.90
C MET A 58 0.28 -11.18 -12.32
N GLY A 59 -0.49 -11.98 -11.57
CA GLY A 59 -0.72 -13.40 -11.89
C GLY A 59 0.44 -14.35 -11.56
N VAL A 60 1.52 -13.86 -10.94
CA VAL A 60 2.72 -14.65 -10.60
C VAL A 60 2.79 -14.94 -9.10
N ASP A 61 3.29 -16.11 -8.70
CA ASP A 61 3.31 -16.52 -7.29
C ASP A 61 4.39 -15.82 -6.46
N VAL A 62 5.50 -15.42 -7.09
CA VAL A 62 6.63 -14.74 -6.44
C VAL A 62 6.83 -13.37 -7.08
N TYR A 63 7.02 -12.35 -6.26
CA TYR A 63 7.25 -10.99 -6.74
C TYR A 63 8.59 -10.87 -7.49
N PRO A 64 8.57 -10.53 -8.80
CA PRO A 64 9.75 -10.67 -9.65
C PRO A 64 10.80 -9.56 -9.46
N MET A 65 10.46 -8.46 -8.77
CA MET A 65 11.34 -7.29 -8.65
C MET A 65 11.96 -7.16 -7.24
N HIS A 66 12.02 -8.24 -6.47
CA HIS A 66 12.72 -8.25 -5.19
C HIS A 66 14.23 -8.18 -5.41
N GLN A 67 14.92 -7.33 -4.64
CA GLN A 67 16.37 -7.19 -4.68
C GLN A 67 17.01 -7.76 -3.41
N PRO A 68 18.23 -8.34 -3.50
CA PRO A 68 18.98 -8.71 -2.32
C PRO A 68 19.13 -7.52 -1.35
N GLY A 69 18.79 -7.73 -0.07
CA GLY A 69 18.84 -6.69 0.96
C GLY A 69 17.56 -5.85 1.09
N ASP A 70 16.51 -6.10 0.30
CA ASP A 70 15.20 -5.50 0.51
C ASP A 70 14.59 -6.00 1.84
N GLU A 71 14.56 -5.13 2.85
CA GLU A 71 13.75 -5.35 4.06
C GLU A 71 12.33 -4.82 3.85
N ARG A 72 11.36 -5.73 3.78
CA ARG A 72 9.96 -5.43 3.50
C ARG A 72 9.13 -5.27 4.75
N VAL A 73 8.17 -4.37 4.66
CA VAL A 73 7.16 -4.12 5.70
C VAL A 73 5.75 -3.98 5.11
N VAL A 74 4.75 -4.30 5.92
CA VAL A 74 3.33 -4.07 5.66
C VAL A 74 2.84 -2.90 6.51
N LEU A 75 2.20 -1.92 5.86
CA LEU A 75 1.60 -0.76 6.52
C LEU A 75 0.09 -1.02 6.70
N TYR A 76 -0.39 -0.93 7.94
CA TYR A 76 -1.80 -1.06 8.27
C TYR A 76 -2.43 0.32 8.46
N VAL A 77 -3.35 0.66 7.56
CA VAL A 77 -4.00 1.96 7.52
C VAL A 77 -5.39 1.83 8.14
N ARG A 78 -5.68 2.65 9.16
CA ARG A 78 -7.04 2.80 9.69
C ARG A 78 -7.75 3.94 8.96
N PRO A 79 -8.82 3.68 8.19
CA PRO A 79 -9.62 4.74 7.59
C PRO A 79 -10.22 5.64 8.67
N ARG A 80 -10.22 6.96 8.43
CA ARG A 80 -10.83 7.98 9.30
C ARG A 80 -11.91 8.77 8.58
N HIS A 81 -11.80 8.94 7.26
CA HIS A 81 -12.78 9.64 6.45
C HIS A 81 -12.71 9.16 5.00
N THR A 82 -13.84 9.18 4.30
CA THR A 82 -13.95 8.82 2.90
C THR A 82 -14.74 9.88 2.12
N THR A 83 -14.29 10.19 0.93
CA THR A 83 -15.00 11.02 -0.05
C THR A 83 -15.18 10.21 -1.33
N GLN A 84 -16.33 10.27 -1.98
CA GLN A 84 -16.59 9.52 -3.21
C GLN A 84 -17.53 10.28 -4.15
N MET A 85 -17.48 9.93 -5.43
CA MET A 85 -18.39 10.43 -6.46
C MET A 85 -18.70 9.31 -7.47
N GLY A 86 -19.84 9.41 -8.18
CA GLY A 86 -20.19 8.51 -9.29
C GLY A 86 -20.71 7.14 -8.85
N ALA A 87 -21.78 7.11 -8.05
CA ALA A 87 -22.43 5.88 -7.58
C ALA A 87 -22.99 5.00 -8.71
#